data_AF-A0A3C1JKM0-F1
#
_entry.id   AF-A0A3C1JKM0-F1
#
_cell.length_a   1.000
_cell.length_b   1.000
_cell.length_c   1.000
_cell.angle_alpha   90.00
_cell.angle_beta   90.00
_cell.angle_gamma   90.00
#
_symmetry.space_group_name_H-M   'P 1'
#
loop_
_entity.id
_entity.type
_entity.pdbx_description
1 polymer ?
#
loop_
_entity_poly.entity_id
_entity_poly.type
_entity_poly.pdbx_seq_one_letter_code
_entity_poly.pdbx_strand_id
1 'polypeptide(L)'
;MISVGARSLVGEPGSQNRSRVASVGRRWLRQRWVEFALLFLSFAPVLCGVAVLASVWERHLLDQRFWPAYGFVVAFVACHLVLVAAGTRSSQLLLPLVACLAGIGMLLVTRLVPALAPRQLLWIVMGLSIATAVAIGPWETSLLSRFKYSVAAVGIVLVALTLVAGTDPNGSGDRLWLGLDGYVFQPSELLKVLLVVFLAGYLVDKRNELTQSR
;
A
#
# COMPACT_ATOMS: atom_id res chain seq x y z
N MET A 1 59.64 -41.07 17.25
CA MET A 1 59.96 -40.11 16.16
C MET A 1 58.75 -40.10 15.23
N ILE A 2 57.65 -39.42 15.60
CA ILE A 2 57.31 -38.02 15.26
C ILE A 2 57.62 -37.70 13.79
N SER A 3 56.60 -37.76 12.92
CA SER A 3 56.60 -37.11 11.61
C SER A 3 55.55 -36.01 11.64
N VAL A 4 56.06 -34.78 11.70
CA VAL A 4 55.34 -33.50 11.72
C VAL A 4 54.85 -33.18 10.30
N GLY A 5 53.63 -32.65 10.22
CA GLY A 5 53.01 -32.26 8.96
C GLY A 5 53.57 -30.98 8.33
N ALA A 6 53.22 -30.79 7.07
CA ALA A 6 53.21 -29.50 6.39
C ALA A 6 52.28 -29.60 5.16
N ARG A 7 50.98 -29.32 5.32
CA ARG A 7 50.13 -28.87 4.22
C ARG A 7 49.82 -27.41 4.48
N SER A 8 50.43 -26.55 3.68
CA SER A 8 50.23 -25.11 3.67
C SER A 8 48.78 -24.78 3.28
N LEU A 9 47.98 -24.41 4.26
CA LEU A 9 46.72 -23.71 4.08
C LEU A 9 47.03 -22.22 3.90
N VAL A 10 47.37 -21.81 2.68
CA VAL A 10 47.30 -20.40 2.27
C VAL A 10 46.09 -20.29 1.35
N GLY A 11 44.91 -20.21 1.95
CA GLY A 11 43.69 -19.78 1.27
C GLY A 11 43.74 -18.27 1.13
N GLU A 12 43.85 -17.77 -0.09
CA GLU A 12 43.93 -16.34 -0.37
C GLU A 12 42.70 -15.58 0.18
N PRO A 13 42.86 -14.58 1.08
CA PRO A 13 41.75 -13.83 1.67
C PRO A 13 41.05 -12.85 0.71
N GLY A 14 41.40 -12.84 -0.59
CA GLY A 14 40.95 -11.84 -1.57
C GLY A 14 39.74 -12.23 -2.44
N SER A 15 39.38 -13.51 -2.55
CA SER A 15 38.37 -13.96 -3.52
C SER A 15 36.92 -13.80 -3.04
N GLN A 16 36.65 -14.02 -1.74
CA GLN A 16 35.30 -13.92 -1.18
C GLN A 16 34.81 -12.47 -1.00
N ASN A 17 35.72 -11.50 -0.85
CA ASN A 17 35.35 -10.11 -0.65
C ASN A 17 34.90 -9.46 -1.98
N ARG A 18 35.54 -9.83 -3.10
CA ARG A 18 35.17 -9.34 -4.45
C ARG A 18 33.77 -9.78 -4.88
N SER A 19 33.31 -10.96 -4.48
CA SER A 19 31.95 -11.45 -4.81
C SER A 19 30.84 -10.80 -3.97
N ARG A 20 31.14 -10.36 -2.73
CA ARG A 20 30.20 -9.59 -1.89
C ARG A 20 30.06 -8.15 -2.36
N VAL A 21 31.14 -7.48 -2.73
CA VAL A 21 31.08 -6.09 -3.24
C VAL A 21 30.35 -6.03 -4.60
N ALA A 22 30.51 -7.06 -5.45
CA ALA A 22 29.83 -7.16 -6.73
C ALA A 22 28.33 -7.53 -6.68
N SER A 23 27.82 -8.01 -5.52
CA SER A 23 26.38 -8.28 -5.35
C SER A 23 25.61 -7.08 -4.79
N VAL A 24 26.29 -6.18 -4.08
CA VAL A 24 25.73 -4.90 -3.63
C VAL A 24 25.47 -3.97 -4.83
N GLY A 25 26.38 -3.96 -5.80
CA GLY A 25 26.29 -3.16 -7.02
C GLY A 25 25.41 -3.74 -8.15
N ARG A 26 24.65 -4.83 -7.91
CA ARG A 26 23.76 -5.47 -8.92
C ARG A 26 22.32 -5.69 -8.42
N ARG A 27 21.90 -4.97 -7.39
CA ARG A 27 20.47 -4.89 -7.02
C ARG A 27 19.65 -3.95 -7.94
N TRP A 28 20.30 -3.42 -8.98
CA TRP A 28 19.80 -2.44 -9.94
C TRP A 28 18.61 -2.97 -10.74
N LEU A 29 17.51 -2.23 -10.65
CA LEU A 29 16.37 -2.19 -11.59
C LEU A 29 15.92 -3.56 -12.08
N ARG A 30 15.36 -4.38 -11.18
CA ARG A 30 14.59 -5.53 -11.62
C ARG A 30 13.43 -4.99 -12.46
N GLN A 31 13.44 -5.25 -13.76
CA GLN A 31 12.52 -4.63 -14.69
C GLN A 31 11.09 -5.11 -14.40
N ARG A 32 10.21 -4.19 -13.99
CA ARG A 32 8.80 -4.47 -13.66
C ARG A 32 7.92 -4.25 -14.90
N TRP A 33 8.32 -4.78 -16.04
CA TRP A 33 7.64 -4.58 -17.33
C TRP A 33 6.20 -5.08 -17.33
N VAL A 34 5.91 -6.19 -16.64
CA VAL A 34 4.54 -6.71 -16.52
C VAL A 34 3.67 -5.74 -15.74
N GLU A 35 4.17 -5.22 -14.62
CA GLU A 35 3.45 -4.19 -13.87
C GLU A 35 3.22 -2.93 -14.70
N PHE A 36 4.25 -2.46 -15.41
CA PHE A 36 4.14 -1.28 -16.27
C PHE A 36 3.08 -1.49 -17.37
N ALA A 37 3.13 -2.63 -18.07
CA ALA A 37 2.17 -2.95 -19.13
C ALA A 37 0.74 -3.06 -18.60
N LEU A 38 0.55 -3.72 -17.45
CA LEU A 38 -0.77 -3.85 -16.83
C LEU A 38 -1.28 -2.53 -16.25
N LEU A 39 -0.41 -1.67 -15.73
CA LEU A 39 -0.79 -0.33 -15.28
C LEU A 39 -1.27 0.52 -16.45
N PHE A 40 -0.55 0.48 -17.57
CA PHE A 40 -0.97 1.18 -18.78
C PHE A 40 -2.35 0.71 -19.25
N LEU A 41 -2.58 -0.61 -19.26
CA LEU A 41 -3.89 -1.20 -19.55
C LEU A 41 -4.96 -0.72 -18.56
N SER A 42 -4.61 -0.59 -17.28
CA SER A 42 -5.54 -0.15 -16.22
C SER A 42 -5.95 1.32 -16.36
N PHE A 43 -5.15 2.16 -17.02
CA PHE A 43 -5.49 3.55 -17.29
C PHE A 43 -6.46 3.74 -18.46
N ALA A 44 -6.50 2.78 -19.40
CA ALA A 44 -7.39 2.84 -20.56
C ALA A 44 -8.87 3.12 -20.20
N PRO A 45 -9.53 2.39 -19.27
CA PRO A 45 -10.94 2.66 -18.95
C PRO A 45 -11.17 4.06 -18.37
N VAL A 46 -10.23 4.60 -17.58
CA VAL A 46 -10.34 5.94 -17.00
C VAL A 46 -10.21 7.01 -18.08
N LEU A 47 -9.19 6.90 -18.95
CA LEU A 47 -8.94 7.88 -20.01
C LEU A 47 -10.03 7.86 -21.07
N CYS A 48 -10.48 6.67 -21.50
CA CYS A 48 -11.63 6.54 -22.38
C CYS A 48 -12.90 7.10 -21.73
N GLY A 49 -13.13 6.81 -20.45
CA GLY A 49 -14.27 7.35 -19.71
C GLY A 49 -14.27 8.88 -19.63
N VAL A 50 -13.12 9.50 -19.37
CA VAL A 50 -12.95 10.95 -19.39
C VAL A 50 -13.22 11.51 -20.78
N ALA A 51 -12.72 10.86 -21.84
CA ALA A 51 -12.99 11.28 -23.21
C ALA A 51 -14.48 11.23 -23.57
N VAL A 52 -15.18 10.16 -23.16
CA VAL A 52 -16.63 10.05 -23.32
C VAL A 52 -17.35 11.15 -22.54
N LEU A 53 -16.98 11.39 -21.28
CA LEU A 53 -17.59 12.45 -20.46
C LEU A 53 -17.36 13.85 -21.03
N ALA A 54 -16.17 14.12 -21.56
CA ALA A 54 -15.86 15.39 -22.20
C ALA A 54 -16.75 15.62 -23.43
N SER A 55 -16.92 14.59 -24.27
CA SER A 55 -17.82 14.65 -25.43
C SER A 55 -19.29 14.84 -25.02
N VAL A 56 -19.76 14.09 -24.02
CA VAL A 56 -21.16 14.16 -23.54
C VAL A 56 -21.47 15.51 -22.88
N TRP A 57 -20.51 16.11 -22.19
CA TRP A 57 -20.68 17.41 -21.55
C TRP A 57 -20.30 18.59 -22.44
N GLU A 58 -20.00 18.35 -23.73
CA GLU A 58 -19.56 19.36 -24.70
C GLU A 58 -18.39 20.22 -24.17
N ARG A 59 -17.44 19.56 -23.50
CA ARG A 59 -16.28 20.19 -22.86
C ARG A 59 -14.98 19.73 -23.49
N HIS A 60 -13.96 20.56 -23.36
CA HIS A 60 -12.60 20.18 -23.73
C HIS A 60 -12.07 19.09 -22.79
N LEU A 61 -11.20 18.21 -23.29
CA LEU A 61 -10.52 17.18 -22.48
C LEU A 61 -9.69 17.78 -21.34
N LEU A 62 -9.24 19.02 -21.51
CA LEU A 62 -8.42 19.75 -20.54
C LEU A 62 -9.24 20.65 -19.60
N ASP A 63 -10.56 20.47 -19.57
CA ASP A 63 -11.41 21.15 -18.60
C ASP A 63 -10.94 20.80 -17.17
N GLN A 64 -10.95 21.80 -16.28
CA GLN A 64 -10.52 21.64 -14.90
C GLN A 64 -11.25 20.49 -14.19
N ARG A 65 -12.49 20.17 -14.54
CA ARG A 65 -13.25 19.08 -13.90
C ARG A 65 -12.57 17.71 -13.99
N PHE A 66 -11.73 17.49 -15.00
CA PHE A 66 -11.06 16.20 -15.22
C PHE A 66 -9.66 16.12 -14.58
N TRP A 67 -9.16 17.21 -14.00
CA TRP A 67 -7.83 17.22 -13.34
C TRP A 67 -7.66 16.08 -12.32
N PRO A 68 -8.67 15.67 -11.52
CA PRO A 68 -8.49 14.58 -10.56
C PRO A 68 -8.24 13.22 -11.23
N ALA A 69 -8.83 12.97 -12.41
CA ALA A 69 -8.62 11.73 -13.17
C ALA A 69 -7.21 11.68 -13.79
N TYR A 70 -6.67 12.83 -14.21
CA TYR A 70 -5.27 12.92 -14.64
C TYR A 70 -4.29 12.79 -13.46
N GLY A 71 -4.61 13.43 -12.33
CA GLY A 71 -3.86 13.29 -11.08
C GLY A 71 -3.81 11.84 -10.59
N PHE A 72 -4.89 11.08 -10.78
CA PHE A 72 -4.93 9.65 -10.50
C PHE A 72 -3.87 8.87 -11.30
N VAL A 73 -3.79 9.09 -12.62
CA VAL A 73 -2.78 8.43 -13.47
C VAL A 73 -1.37 8.78 -13.00
N VAL A 74 -1.12 10.07 -12.74
CA VAL A 74 0.18 10.55 -12.25
C VAL A 74 0.54 9.89 -10.91
N ALA A 75 -0.41 9.78 -9.98
CA ALA A 75 -0.18 9.17 -8.67
C ALA A 75 0.23 7.68 -8.77
N PHE A 76 -0.44 6.90 -9.63
CA PHE A 76 -0.10 5.49 -9.83
C PHE A 76 1.25 5.31 -10.56
N VAL A 77 1.54 6.16 -11.55
CA VAL A 77 2.85 6.18 -12.21
C VAL A 77 3.96 6.52 -11.21
N ALA A 78 3.75 7.55 -10.37
CA ALA A 78 4.70 7.93 -9.33
C ALA A 78 4.95 6.78 -8.34
N CYS A 79 3.88 6.12 -7.87
CA CYS A 79 3.97 4.95 -6.99
C CYS A 79 4.79 3.82 -7.66
N HIS A 80 4.50 3.50 -8.92
CA HIS A 80 5.27 2.51 -9.69
C HIS A 80 6.76 2.85 -9.75
N LEU A 81 7.10 4.09 -10.09
CA LEU A 81 8.48 4.56 -10.18
C LEU A 81 9.21 4.46 -8.84
N VAL A 82 8.55 4.83 -7.74
CA VAL A 82 9.11 4.72 -6.39
C VAL A 82 9.38 3.25 -6.04
N LEU A 83 8.45 2.34 -6.33
CA LEU A 83 8.63 0.91 -6.05
C LEU A 83 9.72 0.26 -6.92
N VAL A 84 9.87 0.70 -8.18
CA VAL A 84 10.97 0.30 -9.08
C VAL A 84 12.31 0.80 -8.53
N ALA A 85 12.39 2.08 -8.17
CA ALA A 85 13.60 2.70 -7.61
C ALA A 85 14.02 2.04 -6.30
N ALA A 86 13.05 1.68 -5.45
CA ALA A 86 13.30 0.97 -4.20
C ALA A 86 13.69 -0.52 -4.39
N GLY A 87 13.61 -1.06 -5.61
CA GLY A 87 13.97 -2.46 -5.89
C GLY A 87 13.11 -3.49 -5.14
N THR A 88 11.87 -3.13 -4.80
CA THR A 88 10.97 -3.98 -4.02
C THR A 88 10.65 -5.29 -4.76
N ARG A 89 10.58 -6.41 -4.02
CA ARG A 89 10.20 -7.73 -4.56
C ARG A 89 8.69 -7.95 -4.51
N SER A 90 7.91 -6.88 -4.46
CA SER A 90 6.45 -6.92 -4.38
C SER A 90 5.86 -7.57 -5.64
N SER A 91 4.70 -8.22 -5.47
CA SER A 91 3.93 -8.79 -6.59
C SER A 91 3.59 -7.72 -7.62
N GLN A 92 3.91 -7.99 -8.89
CA GLN A 92 3.72 -7.05 -10.02
C GLN A 92 2.26 -6.87 -10.46
N LEU A 93 1.33 -7.63 -9.87
CA LEU A 93 -0.10 -7.63 -10.22
C LEU A 93 -0.94 -6.74 -9.30
N LEU A 94 -0.47 -6.48 -8.07
CA LEU A 94 -1.29 -5.85 -7.04
C LEU A 94 -1.55 -4.38 -7.38
N LEU A 95 -0.51 -3.62 -7.75
CA LEU A 95 -0.65 -2.21 -8.09
C LEU A 95 -1.54 -1.98 -9.33
N PRO A 96 -1.41 -2.74 -10.45
CA PRO A 96 -2.33 -2.65 -11.58
C PRO A 96 -3.78 -3.00 -11.24
N LEU A 97 -4.02 -4.05 -10.45
CA LEU A 97 -5.39 -4.43 -10.07
C LEU A 97 -6.06 -3.33 -9.23
N VAL A 98 -5.31 -2.76 -8.28
CA VAL A 98 -5.78 -1.62 -7.49
C VAL A 98 -6.02 -0.40 -8.38
N ALA A 99 -5.14 -0.13 -9.36
CA ALA A 99 -5.32 0.95 -10.33
C ALA A 99 -6.59 0.76 -11.16
N CYS A 100 -6.85 -0.46 -11.63
CA CYS A 100 -8.05 -0.75 -12.42
C CYS A 100 -9.33 -0.48 -11.61
N LEU A 101 -9.41 -1.05 -10.40
CA LEU A 101 -10.59 -0.89 -9.54
C LEU A 101 -10.78 0.56 -9.06
N ALA A 102 -9.70 1.19 -8.59
CA ALA A 102 -9.74 2.58 -8.15
C ALA A 102 -10.00 3.54 -9.31
N GLY A 103 -9.54 3.20 -10.52
CA GLY A 103 -9.81 3.96 -11.74
C GLY A 103 -11.29 3.97 -12.12
N ILE A 104 -11.94 2.80 -12.05
CA ILE A 104 -13.40 2.71 -12.24
C ILE A 104 -14.11 3.58 -11.20
N GLY A 105 -13.73 3.48 -9.93
CA GLY A 105 -14.28 4.32 -8.86
C GLY A 105 -14.07 5.81 -9.11
N MET A 106 -12.87 6.21 -9.53
CA MET A 106 -12.52 7.60 -9.85
C MET A 106 -13.38 8.15 -10.99
N LEU A 107 -13.58 7.36 -12.05
CA LEU A 107 -14.45 7.72 -13.17
C LEU A 107 -15.92 7.85 -12.74
N LEU A 108 -16.42 6.90 -11.94
CA LEU A 108 -17.79 6.93 -11.42
C LEU A 108 -18.04 8.15 -10.53
N VAL A 109 -17.11 8.49 -9.63
CA VAL A 109 -17.21 9.70 -8.80
C VAL A 109 -17.19 10.96 -9.68
N THR A 110 -16.29 11.02 -10.65
CA THR A 110 -16.21 12.13 -11.60
C THR A 110 -17.53 12.31 -12.36
N ARG A 111 -18.20 11.21 -12.71
CA ARG A 111 -19.48 11.20 -13.42
C ARG A 111 -20.68 11.54 -12.52
N LEU A 112 -20.74 10.97 -11.33
CA LEU A 112 -21.92 11.06 -10.44
C LEU A 112 -21.92 12.33 -9.61
N VAL A 113 -20.81 12.64 -8.95
CA VAL A 113 -20.68 13.78 -8.06
C VAL A 113 -19.28 14.40 -8.25
N PRO A 114 -19.07 15.18 -9.34
CA PRO A 114 -17.75 15.72 -9.71
C PRO A 114 -17.06 16.50 -8.59
N ALA A 115 -17.84 17.15 -7.71
CA ALA A 115 -17.30 17.90 -6.57
C ALA A 115 -16.52 17.03 -5.58
N LEU A 116 -16.76 15.72 -5.55
CA LEU A 116 -16.06 14.78 -4.67
C LEU A 116 -14.80 14.16 -5.30
N ALA A 117 -14.59 14.36 -6.60
CA ALA A 117 -13.45 13.80 -7.32
C ALA A 117 -12.08 14.23 -6.75
N PRO A 118 -11.86 15.52 -6.36
CA PRO A 118 -10.61 15.91 -5.70
C PRO A 118 -10.35 15.18 -4.38
N ARG A 119 -11.41 15.00 -3.58
CA ARG A 119 -11.33 14.28 -2.31
C ARG A 119 -11.06 12.79 -2.51
N GLN A 120 -11.67 12.18 -3.54
CA GLN A 120 -11.38 10.81 -3.95
C GLN A 120 -9.90 10.64 -4.31
N LEU A 121 -9.34 11.57 -5.10
CA LEU A 121 -7.92 11.55 -5.44
C LEU A 121 -7.03 11.68 -4.20
N LEU A 122 -7.37 12.57 -3.26
CA LEU A 122 -6.63 12.73 -2.01
C LEU A 122 -6.55 11.42 -1.22
N TRP A 123 -7.68 10.70 -1.06
CA TRP A 123 -7.70 9.38 -0.41
C TRP A 123 -6.86 8.33 -1.14
N ILE A 124 -6.90 8.33 -2.48
CA ILE A 124 -6.08 7.43 -3.30
C ILE A 124 -4.58 7.73 -3.09
N VAL A 125 -4.18 9.00 -3.12
CA VAL A 125 -2.79 9.41 -2.89
C VAL A 125 -2.33 9.00 -1.48
N MET A 126 -3.13 9.29 -0.44
CA MET A 126 -2.79 8.88 0.93
C MET A 126 -2.66 7.36 1.06
N GLY A 127 -3.59 6.60 0.46
CA GLY A 127 -3.53 5.14 0.44
C GLY A 127 -2.28 4.60 -0.28
N LEU A 128 -1.92 5.18 -1.43
CA LEU A 128 -0.70 4.83 -2.17
C LEU A 128 0.56 5.17 -1.38
N SER A 129 0.60 6.33 -0.71
CA SER A 129 1.72 6.72 0.15
C SER A 129 1.92 5.74 1.30
N ILE A 130 0.85 5.36 2.01
CA ILE A 130 0.90 4.39 3.09
C ILE A 130 1.34 3.02 2.56
N ALA A 131 0.73 2.55 1.46
CA ALA A 131 1.08 1.27 0.85
C ALA A 131 2.55 1.22 0.40
N THR A 132 3.08 2.32 -0.14
CA THR A 132 4.48 2.43 -0.58
C THR A 132 5.43 2.46 0.62
N ALA A 133 5.10 3.19 1.68
CA ALA A 133 5.85 3.19 2.92
C ALA A 133 5.90 1.79 3.55
N VAL A 134 4.78 1.06 3.53
CA VAL A 134 4.70 -0.34 3.98
C VAL A 134 5.48 -1.27 3.03
N ALA A 135 5.49 -1.04 1.73
CA ALA A 135 6.22 -1.90 0.81
C ALA A 135 7.76 -1.77 0.92
N ILE A 136 8.26 -0.57 1.26
CA ILE A 136 9.69 -0.25 1.29
C ILE A 136 10.28 -0.34 2.70
N GLY A 137 9.45 -0.14 3.73
CA GLY A 137 9.89 -0.11 5.11
C GLY A 137 10.56 -1.43 5.56
N PRO A 138 11.47 -1.37 6.54
CA PRO A 138 12.19 -2.53 7.05
C PRO A 138 11.31 -3.34 8.03
N TRP A 139 10.20 -3.90 7.55
CA TRP A 139 9.26 -4.60 8.41
C TRP A 139 9.75 -6.02 8.70
N GLU A 140 10.05 -6.27 9.97
CA GLU A 140 10.22 -7.61 10.48
C GLU A 140 8.85 -8.15 10.92
N THR A 141 8.42 -9.26 10.34
CA THR A 141 7.09 -9.86 10.64
C THR A 141 6.94 -10.26 12.12
N SER A 142 8.05 -10.46 12.82
CA SER A 142 8.11 -10.73 14.26
C SER A 142 7.61 -9.54 15.11
N LEU A 143 7.76 -8.30 14.62
CA LEU A 143 7.29 -7.10 15.32
C LEU A 143 5.77 -7.07 15.46
N LEU A 144 5.04 -7.64 14.49
CA LEU A 144 3.57 -7.71 14.54
C LEU A 144 3.08 -8.65 15.66
N SER A 145 3.80 -9.74 15.93
CA SER A 145 3.49 -10.62 17.09
C SER A 145 3.79 -9.91 18.41
N ARG A 146 4.93 -9.20 18.49
CA ARG A 146 5.35 -8.51 19.73
C ARG A 146 4.41 -7.37 20.15
N PHE A 147 3.85 -6.62 19.20
CA PHE A 147 3.01 -5.46 19.48
C PHE A 147 1.50 -5.73 19.39
N LYS A 148 1.06 -6.99 19.29
CA LYS A 148 -0.36 -7.35 19.14
C LYS A 148 -1.27 -6.72 20.20
N TYR A 149 -0.84 -6.70 21.47
CA TYR A 149 -1.64 -6.11 22.55
C TYR A 149 -1.65 -4.59 22.51
N SER A 150 -0.56 -3.95 22.06
CA SER A 150 -0.54 -2.50 21.81
C SER A 150 -1.51 -2.13 20.68
N VAL A 151 -1.52 -2.91 19.59
CA VAL A 151 -2.44 -2.74 18.45
C VAL A 151 -3.89 -2.93 18.90
N ALA A 152 -4.18 -3.94 19.72
CA ALA A 152 -5.52 -4.16 20.28
C ALA A 152 -5.95 -3.01 21.21
N ALA A 153 -5.06 -2.53 22.08
CA ALA A 153 -5.32 -1.40 22.96
C ALA A 153 -5.64 -0.13 22.17
N VAL A 154 -4.89 0.16 21.10
CA VAL A 154 -5.18 1.26 20.18
C VAL A 154 -6.56 1.10 19.54
N GLY A 155 -6.93 -0.12 19.13
CA GLY A 155 -8.27 -0.40 18.61
C GLY A 155 -9.39 -0.13 19.61
N ILE A 156 -9.22 -0.54 20.87
CA ILE A 156 -10.19 -0.29 21.95
C ILE A 156 -10.31 1.22 22.22
N VAL A 157 -9.18 1.92 22.32
CA VAL A 157 -9.16 3.38 22.51
C VAL A 157 -9.86 4.09 21.35
N LEU A 158 -9.65 3.62 20.11
CA LEU A 158 -10.28 4.20 18.93
C LEU A 158 -11.81 4.03 18.95
N VAL A 159 -12.31 2.87 19.36
CA VAL A 159 -13.75 2.62 19.54
C VAL A 159 -14.30 3.52 20.65
N ALA A 160 -13.64 3.56 21.80
CA ALA A 160 -14.06 4.41 22.92
C ALA A 160 -14.09 5.90 22.52
N LEU A 161 -13.09 6.36 21.77
CA LEU A 161 -13.05 7.73 21.23
C LEU A 161 -14.23 7.99 20.28
N THR A 162 -14.58 7.03 19.43
CA THR A 162 -15.72 7.16 18.52
C THR A 162 -17.04 7.24 19.28
N LEU A 163 -17.20 6.51 20.37
CA LEU A 163 -18.42 6.56 21.20
C LEU A 163 -18.59 7.92 21.89
N VAL A 164 -17.49 8.53 22.33
CA VAL A 164 -17.52 9.81 23.07
C VAL A 164 -17.57 11.01 22.13
N ALA A 165 -16.75 11.01 21.07
CA ALA A 165 -16.54 12.13 20.16
C ALA A 165 -17.13 11.92 18.77
N GLY A 166 -17.94 10.87 18.60
CA GLY A 166 -18.57 10.53 17.34
C GLY A 166 -19.51 11.63 16.84
N THR A 167 -19.40 11.91 15.56
CA THR A 167 -20.22 12.83 14.79
C THR A 167 -21.01 12.04 13.75
N ASP A 168 -22.11 12.65 13.30
CA ASP A 168 -22.93 12.11 12.23
C ASP A 168 -22.92 13.09 11.05
N PRO A 169 -22.10 12.82 10.02
CA PRO A 169 -22.00 13.68 8.84
C PRO A 169 -23.20 13.54 7.89
N ASN A 170 -24.01 12.48 8.03
CA ASN A 170 -25.11 12.17 7.11
C ASN A 170 -26.50 12.49 7.71
N GLY A 171 -26.58 12.84 8.99
CA GLY A 171 -27.84 13.11 9.68
C GLY A 171 -28.70 11.88 9.92
N SER A 172 -28.12 10.67 9.84
CA SER A 172 -28.80 9.39 10.07
C SER A 172 -29.04 9.05 11.55
N GLY A 173 -28.52 9.85 12.49
CA GLY A 173 -28.54 9.65 13.94
C GLY A 173 -27.33 8.88 14.48
N ASP A 174 -26.52 8.28 13.60
CA ASP A 174 -25.44 7.36 13.97
C ASP A 174 -24.10 8.09 14.09
N ARG A 175 -23.62 8.25 15.34
CA ARG A 175 -22.35 8.92 15.69
C ARG A 175 -21.13 8.03 15.44
N LEU A 176 -20.98 7.54 14.22
CA LEU A 176 -19.94 6.56 13.87
C LEU A 176 -18.68 7.19 13.27
N TRP A 177 -18.66 8.50 13.08
CA TRP A 177 -17.60 9.17 12.34
C TRP A 177 -16.83 10.15 13.21
N LEU A 178 -15.52 10.24 13.02
CA LEU A 178 -14.72 11.31 13.61
C LEU A 178 -14.48 12.37 12.56
N GLY A 179 -15.04 13.57 12.79
CA GLY A 179 -14.85 14.74 11.96
C GLY A 179 -13.69 15.59 12.45
N LEU A 180 -12.83 16.03 11.54
CA LEU A 180 -11.77 16.99 11.81
C LEU A 180 -11.74 17.99 10.65
N ASP A 181 -12.23 19.20 10.92
CA ASP A 181 -12.25 20.38 10.04
C ASP A 181 -12.41 20.09 8.53
N GLY A 182 -13.58 19.57 8.13
CA GLY A 182 -13.92 19.28 6.74
C GLY A 182 -13.56 17.87 6.23
N TYR A 183 -12.77 17.11 6.99
CA TYR A 183 -12.52 15.69 6.72
C TYR A 183 -13.28 14.83 7.71
N VAL A 184 -13.85 13.75 7.21
CA VAL A 184 -14.58 12.79 8.01
C VAL A 184 -13.93 11.44 7.82
N PHE A 185 -13.49 10.84 8.93
CA PHE A 185 -12.85 9.54 8.95
C PHE A 185 -13.74 8.54 9.69
N GLN A 186 -13.89 7.35 9.13
CA GLN A 186 -14.64 6.28 9.77
C GLN A 186 -13.68 5.40 10.57
N PRO A 187 -13.67 5.47 11.92
CA PRO A 187 -12.69 4.78 12.74
C PRO A 187 -12.80 3.25 12.64
N SER A 188 -13.99 2.75 12.32
CA SER A 188 -14.21 1.32 12.10
C SER A 188 -13.40 0.75 10.92
N GLU A 189 -13.02 1.55 9.93
CA GLU A 189 -12.15 1.08 8.84
C GLU A 189 -10.73 0.81 9.34
N LEU A 190 -10.18 1.68 10.20
CA LEU A 190 -8.89 1.43 10.85
C LEU A 190 -8.98 0.24 11.80
N LEU A 191 -10.07 0.14 12.55
CA LEU A 191 -10.29 -0.95 13.49
C LEU A 191 -10.24 -2.33 12.81
N LYS A 192 -10.79 -2.48 11.60
CA LYS A 192 -10.69 -3.73 10.82
C LYS A 192 -9.23 -4.13 10.58
N VAL A 193 -8.38 -3.19 10.19
CA VAL A 193 -6.95 -3.45 9.96
C VAL A 193 -6.24 -3.80 11.26
N LEU A 194 -6.48 -3.05 12.35
CA LEU A 194 -5.91 -3.34 13.67
C LEU A 194 -6.31 -4.73 14.17
N LEU A 195 -7.57 -5.13 13.96
CA LEU A 195 -8.08 -6.44 14.32
C LEU A 195 -7.37 -7.56 13.55
N VAL A 196 -7.17 -7.41 12.23
CA VAL A 196 -6.43 -8.39 11.43
C VAL A 196 -4.99 -8.53 11.94
N VAL A 197 -4.32 -7.42 12.25
CA VAL A 197 -2.94 -7.44 12.77
C VAL A 197 -2.89 -8.11 14.15
N PHE A 198 -3.81 -7.78 15.06
CA PHE A 198 -3.91 -8.43 16.37
C PHE A 198 -4.15 -9.93 16.23
N LEU A 199 -5.12 -10.33 15.41
CA LEU A 199 -5.49 -11.72 15.25
C LEU A 199 -4.35 -12.54 14.63
N ALA A 200 -3.64 -11.97 13.64
CA ALA A 200 -2.46 -12.59 13.05
C ALA A 200 -1.36 -12.83 14.12
N GLY A 201 -1.05 -11.83 14.94
CA GLY A 201 -0.07 -11.97 16.02
C GLY A 201 -0.51 -12.94 17.12
N TYR A 202 -1.80 -12.98 17.44
CA TYR A 202 -2.37 -13.91 18.42
C TYR A 202 -2.26 -15.37 17.96
N LEU A 203 -2.63 -15.65 16.70
CA LEU A 203 -2.60 -17.01 16.14
C LEU A 203 -1.19 -17.58 15.99
N VAL A 204 -0.21 -16.74 15.63
CA VAL A 204 1.20 -17.17 15.53
C VAL A 204 1.72 -17.66 16.89
N ASP A 205 1.42 -16.94 17.96
CA ASP A 205 1.91 -17.30 19.29
C ASP A 205 1.21 -18.55 19.85
N LYS A 206 -0.08 -18.73 19.53
CA LYS A 206 -0.87 -19.90 19.96
C LYS A 206 -0.73 -21.12 19.05
N ARG A 207 0.03 -21.02 17.96
CA ARG A 207 0.27 -22.11 17.00
C ARG A 207 0.70 -23.42 17.67
N ASN A 208 1.63 -23.36 18.62
CA ASN A 208 2.20 -24.56 19.23
C ASN A 208 1.21 -25.29 20.16
N GLU A 209 0.38 -24.55 20.89
CA GLU A 209 -0.69 -25.11 21.74
C GLU A 209 -1.81 -25.75 20.90
N LEU A 210 -2.17 -25.12 19.77
CA LEU A 210 -3.19 -25.65 18.85
C LEU A 210 -2.74 -26.92 18.12
N THR A 211 -1.44 -27.03 17.81
CA THR A 211 -0.89 -28.17 17.06
C THR A 211 -0.62 -29.39 17.96
N GLN A 212 -0.39 -29.19 19.26
CA GLN A 212 -0.11 -30.27 20.22
C GLN A 212 -1.36 -30.96 20.79
N SER A 213 -2.57 -30.48 20.49
CA SER A 213 -3.83 -31.12 20.93
C SER A 213 -4.27 -32.32 20.06
N ARG A 214 -3.34 -32.97 19.36
CA ARG A 214 -3.62 -34.08 18.43
C ARG A 214 -2.97 -35.38 18.86
#